data_AF-A0A954Y941-F1
#
_entry.id   AF-A0A954Y941-F1
#
_cell.length_a   1.000
_cell.length_b   1.000
_cell.length_c   1.000
_cell.angle_alpha   90.00
_cell.angle_beta   90.00
_cell.angle_gamma   90.00
#
_symmetry.space_group_name_H-M   'P 1'
#
loop_
_entity.id
_entity.type
_entity.pdbx_description
1 polymer ?
#
loop_
_entity_poly.entity_id
_entity_poly.type
_entity_poly.pdbx_seq_one_letter_code
_entity_poly.pdbx_strand_id
1 'polypeptide(L)'
;MAKRLIGLLTCLSFMWVMGCVMPSAGRAGLDAVYPPDRAQAVVQVAETRNLEAIHGLVALLDDPDSGVRMYAILALKRLCDEDYGYRYYASEADRAGAIERWREALRDGSVHVVAKRGPENGPGVEVIGAVRR
;
A
#
# COMPACT_ATOMS: atom_id res chain seq x y z
N MET A 1 -33.56 29.21 48.64
CA MET A 1 -32.51 28.20 48.90
C MET A 1 -33.17 26.86 49.17
N ALA A 2 -32.95 25.86 48.29
CA ALA A 2 -33.12 24.40 48.47
C ALA A 2 -33.38 23.77 47.08
N LYS A 3 -32.35 23.25 46.39
CA LYS A 3 -32.04 21.81 46.21
C LYS A 3 -33.16 21.06 45.45
N ARG A 4 -33.06 20.98 44.11
CA ARG A 4 -32.51 19.85 43.33
C ARG A 4 -33.27 18.53 43.56
N LEU A 5 -34.18 18.23 42.64
CA LEU A 5 -34.69 16.87 42.42
C LEU A 5 -34.94 16.69 40.91
N ILE A 6 -33.90 16.33 40.16
CA ILE A 6 -34.03 15.75 38.83
C ILE A 6 -33.27 14.44 38.92
N GLY A 7 -34.01 13.41 39.29
CA GLY A 7 -33.56 12.04 39.37
C GLY A 7 -34.18 11.23 38.24
N LEU A 8 -33.41 10.26 37.77
CA LEU A 8 -33.75 9.18 36.85
C LEU A 8 -34.01 9.60 35.40
N LEU A 9 -33.00 9.45 34.54
CA LEU A 9 -33.02 8.53 33.37
C LEU A 9 -31.78 8.75 32.46
N THR A 10 -30.57 8.49 32.97
CA THR A 10 -29.37 8.47 32.12
C THR A 10 -28.45 7.33 32.54
N CYS A 11 -28.86 6.08 32.28
CA CYS A 11 -28.02 4.90 32.49
C CYS A 11 -27.87 3.99 31.26
N LEU A 12 -28.43 4.33 30.11
CA LEU A 12 -28.14 3.61 28.87
C LEU A 12 -27.99 4.62 27.75
N SER A 13 -26.76 4.81 27.28
CA SER A 13 -26.35 5.35 25.95
C SER A 13 -25.11 6.24 26.07
N PHE A 14 -23.99 5.69 26.52
CA PHE A 14 -22.68 6.32 26.27
C PHE A 14 -21.59 5.26 26.13
N MET A 15 -21.80 4.33 25.20
CA MET A 15 -20.76 3.38 24.79
C MET A 15 -20.81 3.19 23.28
N TRP A 16 -20.67 4.31 22.57
CA TRP A 16 -20.38 4.32 21.15
C TRP A 16 -19.08 5.09 20.93
N VAL A 17 -18.28 4.57 20.01
CA VAL A 17 -17.00 5.09 19.51
C VAL A 17 -15.76 4.76 20.35
N MET A 18 -15.53 3.47 20.62
CA MET A 18 -14.18 2.91 20.46
C MET A 18 -14.05 2.50 18.99
N GLY A 19 -13.87 3.50 18.12
CA GLY A 19 -13.40 3.26 16.76
C GLY A 19 -11.97 2.77 16.86
N CYS A 20 -11.77 1.45 16.83
CA CYS A 20 -10.46 0.89 16.56
C CYS A 20 -10.00 1.44 15.20
N VAL A 21 -9.11 2.42 15.24
CA VAL A 21 -8.25 2.77 14.09
C VAL A 21 -7.41 1.52 13.85
N MET A 22 -7.91 0.61 13.01
CA MET A 22 -7.13 -0.52 12.53
C MET A 22 -6.02 0.09 11.67
N PRO A 23 -4.74 -0.06 12.02
CA PRO A 23 -3.67 0.35 11.12
C PRO A 23 -3.87 -0.43 9.83
N SER A 24 -4.04 0.28 8.71
CA SER A 24 -4.03 -0.33 7.38
C SER A 24 -2.76 -1.16 7.28
N ALA A 25 -2.90 -2.49 7.28
CA ALA A 25 -1.80 -3.45 7.42
C ALA A 25 -0.69 -3.29 6.36
N GLY A 26 -0.92 -2.50 5.30
CA GLY A 26 0.06 -2.21 4.26
C GLY A 26 1.07 -1.10 4.58
N ARG A 27 0.80 -0.15 5.49
CA ARG A 27 1.74 0.95 5.76
C ARG A 27 2.73 0.64 6.87
N ALA A 28 2.27 0.00 7.95
CA ALA A 28 2.99 -0.09 9.22
C ALA A 28 4.29 -0.92 9.19
N GLY A 29 4.58 -1.63 8.09
CA GLY A 29 5.83 -2.39 7.93
C GLY A 29 6.78 -1.82 6.87
N LEU A 30 6.31 -0.96 5.97
CA LEU A 30 7.13 -0.44 4.88
C LEU A 30 8.11 0.65 5.35
N ASP A 31 7.87 1.25 6.51
CA ASP A 31 8.72 2.26 7.15
C ASP A 31 9.56 1.70 8.32
N ALA A 32 9.61 0.36 8.46
CA ALA A 32 10.38 -0.29 9.52
C ALA A 32 11.86 0.12 9.50
N VAL A 33 12.48 0.21 10.67
CA VAL A 33 13.88 0.66 10.82
C VAL A 33 14.84 -0.31 10.15
N TYR A 34 14.67 -1.62 10.38
CA TYR A 34 15.57 -2.64 9.86
C TYR A 34 15.18 -3.04 8.42
N PRO A 35 16.14 -3.08 7.47
CA PRO A 35 15.84 -3.44 6.08
C PRO A 35 15.14 -4.80 5.88
N PRO A 36 15.50 -5.88 6.62
CA PRO A 36 14.78 -7.15 6.51
C PRO A 36 13.29 -7.05 6.85
N ASP A 37 12.91 -6.22 7.82
CA ASP A 37 11.51 -6.02 8.22
C ASP A 37 10.73 -5.31 7.10
N ARG A 38 11.33 -4.31 6.45
CA ARG A 38 10.74 -3.66 5.27
C ARG A 38 10.58 -4.64 4.11
N ALA A 39 11.61 -5.44 3.83
CA ALA A 39 11.56 -6.47 2.79
C ALA A 39 10.44 -7.49 3.07
N GLN A 40 10.30 -7.93 4.32
CA GLN A 40 9.21 -8.82 4.73
C GLN A 40 7.83 -8.16 4.55
N ALA A 41 7.69 -6.88 4.91
CA ALA A 41 6.45 -6.14 4.71
C ALA A 41 6.10 -6.01 3.22
N VAL A 42 7.09 -5.78 2.35
CA VAL A 42 6.91 -5.76 0.88
C VAL A 42 6.36 -7.10 0.38
N VAL A 43 6.92 -8.22 0.86
CA VAL A 43 6.43 -9.57 0.51
C VAL A 43 4.98 -9.74 0.94
N GLN A 44 4.64 -9.40 2.18
CA GLN A 44 3.27 -9.49 2.69
C GLN A 44 2.28 -8.65 1.89
N VAL A 45 2.66 -7.42 1.51
CA VAL A 45 1.84 -6.55 0.65
C VAL A 45 1.58 -7.22 -0.71
N ALA A 46 2.60 -7.80 -1.32
CA ALA A 46 2.47 -8.46 -2.62
C ALA A 46 1.61 -9.74 -2.55
N GLU A 47 1.73 -10.51 -1.47
CA GLU A 47 0.96 -11.73 -1.23
C GLU A 47 -0.51 -11.44 -0.95
N THR A 48 -0.79 -10.44 -0.11
CA THR A 48 -2.15 -9.98 0.21
C THR A 48 -2.78 -9.12 -0.90
N ARG A 49 -2.01 -8.79 -1.94
CA ARG A 49 -2.40 -7.91 -3.05
C ARG A 49 -2.94 -6.56 -2.57
N ASN A 50 -2.30 -5.98 -1.57
CA ASN A 50 -2.72 -4.69 -1.03
C ASN A 50 -2.38 -3.54 -2.01
N LEU A 51 -3.37 -3.12 -2.81
CA LEU A 51 -3.21 -2.06 -3.81
C LEU A 51 -3.01 -0.68 -3.18
N GLU A 52 -3.49 -0.45 -1.95
CA GLU A 52 -3.29 0.82 -1.23
C GLU A 52 -1.80 1.07 -0.92
N ALA A 53 -0.99 0.00 -0.89
CA ALA A 53 0.43 0.08 -0.62
C ALA A 53 1.29 0.45 -1.83
N ILE A 54 0.72 0.56 -3.04
CA ILE A 54 1.49 0.85 -4.28
C ILE A 54 2.32 2.13 -4.14
N HIS A 55 1.78 3.20 -3.56
CA HIS A 55 2.55 4.42 -3.30
C HIS A 55 3.74 4.18 -2.35
N GLY A 56 3.56 3.34 -1.33
CA GLY A 56 4.64 2.97 -0.41
C GLY A 56 5.71 2.11 -1.09
N LEU A 57 5.30 1.16 -1.94
CA LEU A 57 6.23 0.34 -2.73
C LEU A 57 7.07 1.20 -3.70
N VAL A 58 6.46 2.20 -4.35
CA VAL A 58 7.21 3.14 -5.22
C VAL A 58 8.22 3.97 -4.40
N ALA A 59 7.90 4.33 -3.16
CA ALA A 59 8.86 5.02 -2.29
C ALA A 59 10.07 4.12 -1.96
N LEU A 60 9.86 2.82 -1.75
CA LEU A 60 10.92 1.84 -1.46
C LEU A 60 11.83 1.53 -2.66
N LEU A 61 11.51 2.01 -3.86
CA LEU A 61 12.45 1.97 -4.99
C LEU A 61 13.68 2.87 -4.75
N ASP A 62 13.62 3.82 -3.83
CA ASP A 62 14.77 4.64 -3.43
C ASP A 62 15.40 4.20 -2.11
N ASP A 63 15.05 3.02 -1.60
CA ASP A 63 15.56 2.54 -0.32
C ASP A 63 17.10 2.41 -0.35
N PRO A 64 17.82 2.78 0.72
CA PRO A 64 19.27 2.61 0.78
C PRO A 64 19.71 1.14 0.62
N ASP A 65 18.89 0.20 1.11
CA ASP A 65 19.16 -1.23 1.01
C ASP A 65 18.75 -1.79 -0.37
N SER A 66 19.68 -2.44 -1.05
CA SER A 66 19.44 -2.98 -2.39
C SER A 66 18.47 -4.17 -2.40
N GLY A 67 18.40 -4.93 -1.31
CA GLY A 67 17.43 -6.01 -1.13
C GLY A 67 16.01 -5.46 -1.05
N VAL A 68 15.79 -4.41 -0.25
CA VAL A 68 14.49 -3.73 -0.18
C VAL A 68 14.07 -3.20 -1.55
N ARG A 69 14.98 -2.54 -2.29
CA ARG A 69 14.72 -2.08 -3.67
C ARG A 69 14.33 -3.22 -4.61
N MET A 70 15.01 -4.37 -4.50
CA MET A 70 14.72 -5.55 -5.30
C MET A 70 13.32 -6.11 -4.98
N TYR A 71 12.98 -6.28 -3.71
CA TYR A 71 11.65 -6.76 -3.32
C TYR A 71 10.56 -5.78 -3.75
N ALA A 72 10.78 -4.47 -3.61
CA ALA A 72 9.82 -3.44 -3.99
C ALA A 72 9.46 -3.53 -5.49
N ILE A 73 10.44 -3.65 -6.38
CA ILE A 73 10.14 -3.77 -7.81
C ILE A 73 9.47 -5.10 -8.15
N LEU A 74 9.85 -6.21 -7.49
CA LEU A 74 9.18 -7.50 -7.71
C LEU A 74 7.71 -7.46 -7.28
N ALA A 75 7.41 -6.80 -6.16
CA ALA A 75 6.05 -6.57 -5.70
C ALA A 75 5.26 -5.71 -6.71
N LEU A 76 5.82 -4.58 -7.16
CA LEU A 76 5.18 -3.72 -8.16
C LEU A 76 4.89 -4.45 -9.47
N LYS A 77 5.83 -5.25 -10.00
CA LYS A 77 5.60 -6.09 -11.18
C LYS A 77 4.47 -7.09 -10.97
N ARG A 78 4.39 -7.71 -9.79
CA ARG A 78 3.30 -8.67 -9.47
C ARG A 78 1.93 -8.00 -9.35
N LEU A 79 1.89 -6.75 -8.90
CA LEU A 79 0.65 -6.00 -8.70
C LEU A 79 0.22 -5.25 -9.96
N CYS A 80 1.15 -4.81 -10.80
CA CYS A 80 0.89 -3.89 -11.91
C CYS A 80 1.32 -4.40 -13.29
N ASP A 81 1.99 -5.55 -13.37
CA ASP A 81 2.58 -6.10 -14.61
C ASP A 81 3.51 -5.13 -15.35
N GLU A 82 4.12 -4.18 -14.62
CA GLU A 82 4.95 -3.12 -15.18
C GLU A 82 6.14 -2.85 -14.25
N ASP A 83 7.28 -2.43 -14.82
CA ASP A 83 8.47 -2.01 -14.08
C ASP A 83 8.96 -0.59 -14.40
N TYR A 84 8.39 0.07 -15.42
CA TYR A 84 8.77 1.39 -15.92
C TYR A 84 10.29 1.50 -16.17
N GLY A 85 10.95 0.40 -16.56
CA GLY A 85 12.37 0.34 -16.82
C GLY A 85 13.25 0.38 -15.56
N TYR A 86 12.68 0.22 -14.37
CA TYR A 86 13.45 0.24 -13.12
C TYR A 86 14.38 -0.98 -12.99
N ARG A 87 15.60 -0.75 -12.49
CA ARG A 87 16.59 -1.80 -12.19
C ARG A 87 17.22 -1.51 -10.83
N TYR A 88 17.05 -2.41 -9.85
CA TYR A 88 17.44 -2.16 -8.46
C TYR A 88 18.96 -2.00 -8.25
N TYR A 89 19.76 -2.57 -9.16
CA TYR A 89 21.22 -2.53 -9.19
C TYR A 89 21.79 -1.39 -10.05
N ALA A 90 20.94 -0.64 -10.77
CA ALA A 90 21.42 0.48 -11.60
C ALA A 90 21.94 1.64 -10.74
N SER A 91 22.60 2.60 -11.38
CA SER A 91 23.05 3.83 -10.72
C SER A 91 21.89 4.60 -10.10
N GLU A 92 22.15 5.43 -9.10
CA GLU A 92 21.11 6.25 -8.46
C GLU A 92 20.39 7.16 -9.47
N ALA A 93 21.14 7.76 -10.40
CA ALA A 93 20.58 8.61 -11.45
C ALA A 93 19.61 7.82 -12.37
N ASP A 94 19.99 6.61 -12.78
CA ASP A 94 19.12 5.77 -13.62
C ASP A 94 17.86 5.32 -12.86
N ARG A 95 18.01 4.97 -11.58
CA ARG A 95 16.88 4.61 -10.72
C ARG A 95 15.93 5.79 -10.55
N ALA A 96 16.45 7.00 -10.30
CA ALA A 96 15.65 8.21 -10.14
C ALA A 96 14.78 8.49 -11.37
N GLY A 97 15.32 8.31 -12.59
CA GLY A 97 14.54 8.46 -13.82
C GLY A 97 13.37 7.47 -13.93
N ALA A 98 13.58 6.22 -13.52
CA ALA A 98 12.50 5.22 -13.48
C ALA A 98 11.47 5.47 -12.36
N ILE A 99 11.93 5.94 -11.20
CA ILE A 99 11.06 6.33 -10.08
C ILE A 99 10.15 7.50 -10.48
N GLU A 100 10.66 8.46 -11.26
CA GLU A 100 9.82 9.57 -11.71
C GLU A 100 8.74 9.11 -12.70
N ARG A 101 9.04 8.17 -13.60
CA ARG A 101 8.02 7.56 -14.48
C ARG A 101 6.93 6.84 -13.68
N TRP A 102 7.31 6.12 -12.61
CA TRP A 102 6.35 5.53 -11.68
C TRP A 102 5.44 6.58 -11.02
N ARG A 103 6.03 7.68 -10.54
CA ARG A 103 5.28 8.78 -9.90
C ARG A 103 4.37 9.50 -10.87
N GLU A 104 4.81 9.73 -12.10
CA GLU A 104 4.01 10.30 -13.18
C GLU A 104 2.80 9.43 -13.48
N ALA A 105 3.01 8.13 -13.68
CA ALA A 105 1.92 7.20 -13.93
C ALA A 105 0.89 7.16 -12.79
N LEU A 106 1.34 7.25 -11.53
CA LEU A 106 0.45 7.34 -10.38
C LEU A 106 -0.32 8.68 -10.32
N ARG A 107 0.27 9.79 -10.75
CA ARG A 107 -0.43 11.09 -10.83
C ARG A 107 -1.49 11.08 -11.91
N ASP A 108 -1.19 10.47 -13.05
CA ASP A 108 -2.08 10.43 -14.21
C ASP A 108 -3.13 9.32 -14.10
N GLY A 109 -2.97 8.41 -13.13
CA GLY A 109 -3.84 7.25 -12.95
C GLY A 109 -3.68 6.20 -14.04
N SER A 110 -2.53 6.16 -14.71
CA SER A 110 -2.20 5.21 -15.78
C SER A 110 -1.55 3.92 -15.28
N VAL A 111 -1.32 3.79 -13.96
CA VAL A 111 -0.91 2.50 -13.37
C VAL A 111 -2.06 1.50 -13.51
N HIS A 112 -1.83 0.46 -14.30
CA HIS A 112 -2.74 -0.67 -14.46
C HIS A 112 -2.45 -1.70 -13.38
N VAL A 113 -3.46 -2.06 -12.59
CA VAL A 113 -3.33 -3.14 -11.60
C VAL A 113 -3.84 -4.45 -12.18
N VAL A 114 -3.12 -5.53 -11.89
CA VAL A 114 -3.50 -6.87 -12.31
C VAL A 114 -4.70 -7.31 -11.47
N ALA A 115 -5.79 -7.75 -12.13
CA ALA A 115 -6.94 -8.31 -11.43
C ALA A 115 -6.55 -9.61 -10.70
N LYS A 116 -7.29 -9.96 -9.64
CA LYS A 116 -7.14 -11.27 -8.99
C LYS A 116 -7.50 -12.34 -10.01
N ARG A 117 -6.51 -13.10 -10.50
CA ARG A 117 -6.78 -14.31 -11.29
C ARG A 117 -7.54 -15.28 -10.38
N GLY A 118 -8.83 -15.46 -10.62
CA GLY A 118 -9.60 -16.54 -10.01
C GLY A 118 -9.05 -17.89 -10.44
N PRO A 119 -9.36 -18.99 -9.71
CA PRO A 119 -9.09 -20.32 -10.24
C PRO A 119 -9.84 -20.46 -11.57
N GLU A 120 -9.10 -20.87 -12.58
CA GLU A 120 -9.42 -21.09 -14.00
C GLU A 120 -10.80 -20.68 -14.55
N ASN A 121 -10.87 -19.67 -15.42
CA ASN A 121 -11.86 -19.58 -16.52
C ASN A 121 -11.45 -18.56 -17.60
N GLY A 122 -11.06 -19.04 -18.80
CA GLY A 122 -11.23 -18.41 -20.12
C GLY A 122 -10.61 -17.02 -20.43
N PRO A 123 -10.50 -16.62 -21.71
CA PRO A 123 -9.85 -15.36 -22.11
C PRO A 123 -10.80 -14.19 -21.87
N GLY A 124 -10.64 -13.53 -20.74
CA GLY A 124 -11.31 -12.27 -20.42
C GLY A 124 -10.46 -11.50 -19.43
N VAL A 125 -9.58 -10.62 -19.94
CA VAL A 125 -8.83 -9.69 -19.09
C VAL A 125 -9.80 -8.58 -18.67
N GLU A 126 -10.42 -8.72 -17.51
CA GLU A 126 -11.18 -7.64 -16.90
C GLU A 126 -10.19 -6.73 -16.16
N VAL A 127 -9.87 -5.59 -16.79
CA VAL A 127 -9.03 -4.53 -16.23
C VAL A 127 -9.88 -3.69 -15.29
N ILE A 128 -9.58 -3.70 -13.99
CA ILE A 128 -10.31 -2.89 -13.01
C ILE A 128 -9.36 -1.96 -12.26
N GLY A 129 -9.62 -0.65 -12.37
CA GLY A 129 -9.30 0.36 -11.37
C GLY A 129 -7.94 1.06 -11.50
N ALA A 130 -7.96 2.33 -11.91
CA ALA A 130 -6.85 3.25 -11.70
C ALA A 130 -6.64 3.45 -10.19
N VAL A 131 -5.38 3.32 -9.73
CA VAL A 131 -5.01 3.66 -8.36
C VAL A 131 -5.09 5.19 -8.22
N ARG A 132 -6.10 5.70 -7.50
CA ARG A 132 -6.21 7.11 -7.11
C ARG A 132 -6.08 7.24 -5.60
N ARG A 133 -5.47 8.33 -5.16
CA ARG A 133 -5.15 8.65 -3.75
C ARG A 133 -6.34 8.58 -2.81
#